data_AF-A0A9J6DSL3-F1
#
_entry.id   AF-A0A9J6DSL3-F1
#
_cell.length_a   1.000
_cell.length_b   1.000
_cell.length_c   1.000
_cell.angle_alpha   90.00
_cell.angle_beta   90.00
_cell.angle_gamma   90.00
#
_symmetry.space_group_name_H-M   'P 1'
#
loop_
_entity.id
_entity.type
_entity.pdbx_description
1 polymer ?
#
loop_
_entity_poly.entity_id
_entity_poly.type
_entity_poly.pdbx_seq_one_letter_code
_entity_poly.pdbx_strand_id
1 'polypeptide(L)'
;MMRALCLRAKDYGDMPIPAGAKPRHVTVIINPTSKDGWIALSAMAVVSEQLSKMDVIKAELESEEGGEKEVKTVYSLGQIEEGAYHNLLTTIPKYWYFGPLKARAALFFGALKGVPETTVARLSYSEPCSGCSWCFNQNALGEVKPPPKRRWWHSLIHRAAPQSEFEARCSKVINENCGSWQEEVTEHSQLDVSTYTQEDFSKGNHSVPRIVAKRGDHHLSLSRVRSRGLVLCWMMRLVDESSGGIMSMFVPCEPRVAQSPDDLNAATT
;
A
#
# COMPACT_ATOMS: atom_id res chain seq x y z
N MET A 1 20.24 -4.37 -20.30
CA MET A 1 19.31 -4.87 -19.27
C MET A 1 18.51 -6.08 -19.75
N MET A 2 17.70 -5.98 -20.81
CA MET A 2 16.83 -7.09 -21.29
C MET A 2 17.55 -8.42 -21.55
N ARG A 3 18.71 -8.40 -22.21
CA ARG A 3 19.51 -9.62 -22.48
C ARG A 3 19.85 -10.40 -21.21
N ALA A 4 20.17 -9.71 -20.12
CA ALA A 4 20.52 -10.37 -18.86
C ALA A 4 19.31 -11.05 -18.21
N LEU A 5 18.12 -10.45 -18.33
CA LEU A 5 16.87 -11.05 -17.82
C LEU A 5 16.47 -12.28 -18.66
N CYS A 6 16.61 -12.21 -19.98
CA CYS A 6 16.35 -13.35 -20.86
C CYS A 6 17.29 -14.53 -20.58
N LEU A 7 18.57 -14.27 -20.30
CA LEU A 7 19.52 -15.32 -19.93
C LEU A 7 19.13 -15.98 -18.60
N ARG A 8 18.79 -15.20 -17.57
CA ARG A 8 18.28 -15.75 -16.31
C ARG A 8 17.01 -16.57 -16.51
N ALA A 9 16.06 -16.07 -17.30
CA ALA A 9 14.82 -16.79 -17.59
C ALA A 9 15.07 -18.11 -18.32
N LYS A 10 16.08 -18.17 -19.20
CA LYS A 10 16.53 -19.40 -19.84
C LYS A 10 17.02 -20.41 -18.80
N ASP A 11 17.85 -19.98 -17.86
CA ASP A 11 18.37 -20.86 -16.80
C ASP A 11 17.24 -21.50 -15.98
N TYR A 12 16.15 -20.77 -15.73
CA TYR A 12 14.93 -21.33 -15.09
C TYR A 12 14.18 -22.31 -16.00
N GLY A 13 14.10 -22.03 -17.29
CA GLY A 13 13.45 -22.91 -18.27
C GLY A 13 14.16 -24.24 -18.48
N ASP A 14 15.49 -24.27 -18.29
CA ASP A 14 16.31 -25.47 -18.43
C ASP A 14 16.29 -26.39 -17.18
N MET A 15 15.60 -26.01 -16.09
CA MET A 15 15.51 -26.82 -14.87
C MET A 15 14.61 -28.06 -15.06
N PRO A 16 15.04 -29.25 -14.61
CA PRO A 16 14.26 -30.48 -14.76
C PRO A 16 13.03 -30.48 -13.84
N ILE A 17 11.90 -30.93 -14.38
CA ILE A 17 10.65 -31.09 -13.63
C ILE A 17 10.57 -32.54 -13.12
N PRO A 18 10.22 -32.78 -11.83
CA PRO A 18 10.11 -34.13 -11.28
C PRO A 18 9.06 -34.96 -12.04
N ALA A 19 9.37 -36.25 -12.24
CA ALA A 19 8.51 -37.16 -12.99
C ALA A 19 7.10 -37.22 -12.37
N GLY A 20 6.09 -36.87 -13.18
CA GLY A 20 4.68 -36.81 -12.75
C GLY A 20 4.19 -35.44 -12.30
N ALA A 21 5.07 -34.45 -12.11
CA ALA A 21 4.65 -33.07 -11.87
C ALA A 21 4.22 -32.40 -13.18
N LYS A 22 3.09 -31.68 -13.13
CA LYS A 22 2.60 -30.90 -14.27
C LYS A 22 3.28 -29.53 -14.31
N PRO A 23 3.54 -28.98 -15.50
CA PRO A 23 4.02 -27.60 -15.62
C PRO A 23 3.00 -26.63 -15.04
N ARG A 24 3.49 -25.52 -14.48
CA ARG A 24 2.63 -24.48 -13.90
C ARG A 24 1.93 -23.71 -15.00
N HIS A 25 0.63 -23.47 -14.83
CA HIS A 25 -0.15 -22.63 -15.73
C HIS A 25 -0.26 -21.22 -15.16
N VAL A 26 0.10 -20.21 -15.94
CA VAL A 26 0.03 -18.79 -15.56
C VAL A 26 -0.93 -18.08 -16.48
N THR A 27 -1.93 -17.40 -15.92
CA THR A 27 -2.84 -16.54 -16.68
C THR A 27 -2.35 -15.10 -16.56
N VAL A 28 -2.16 -14.44 -17.71
CA VAL A 28 -1.70 -13.05 -17.75
C VAL A 28 -2.84 -12.15 -18.21
N ILE A 29 -3.14 -11.12 -17.43
CA ILE A 29 -4.10 -10.06 -17.78
C ILE A 29 -3.28 -8.83 -18.16
N ILE A 30 -3.49 -8.31 -19.37
CA ILE A 30 -2.75 -7.17 -19.91
C ILE A 30 -3.72 -6.06 -20.26
N ASN A 31 -3.47 -4.85 -19.75
CA ASN A 31 -4.12 -3.64 -20.21
C ASN A 31 -3.15 -2.89 -21.15
N PRO A 32 -3.39 -2.82 -22.47
CA PRO A 32 -2.45 -2.20 -23.42
C PRO A 32 -2.28 -0.67 -23.23
N THR A 33 -3.10 -0.05 -22.39
CA THR A 33 -3.02 1.40 -22.10
C THR A 33 -2.17 1.74 -20.88
N SER A 34 -1.68 0.75 -20.13
CA SER A 34 -0.78 0.99 -18.98
C SER A 34 0.61 1.45 -19.43
N LYS A 35 1.33 2.13 -18.53
CA LYS A 35 2.74 2.51 -18.74
C LYS A 35 3.67 1.45 -18.19
N ASP A 36 4.75 1.17 -18.94
CA ASP A 36 5.48 -0.10 -18.84
C ASP A 36 6.93 0.05 -18.33
N GLY A 37 7.13 0.78 -17.22
CA GLY A 37 8.50 1.10 -16.74
C GLY A 37 9.28 -0.10 -16.18
N TRP A 38 8.61 -1.10 -15.60
CA TRP A 38 9.25 -2.13 -14.78
C TRP A 38 8.82 -3.58 -15.08
N ILE A 39 8.12 -3.80 -16.20
CA ILE A 39 7.50 -5.11 -16.53
C ILE A 39 8.51 -6.25 -16.50
N ALA A 40 9.68 -6.07 -17.10
CA ALA A 40 10.66 -7.15 -17.21
C ALA A 40 11.22 -7.58 -15.84
N LEU A 41 11.36 -6.65 -14.90
CA LEU A 41 11.81 -6.97 -13.54
C LEU A 41 10.69 -7.62 -12.72
N SER A 42 9.46 -7.11 -12.82
CA SER A 42 8.30 -7.71 -12.19
C SER A 42 8.04 -9.14 -12.68
N ALA A 43 8.18 -9.37 -13.99
CA ALA A 43 8.05 -10.71 -14.59
C ALA A 43 9.13 -11.66 -14.06
N MET A 44 10.38 -11.19 -13.88
CA MET A 44 11.42 -12.01 -13.29
C MET A 44 11.14 -12.38 -11.83
N ALA A 45 10.52 -11.51 -11.04
CA ALA A 45 10.13 -11.84 -9.67
C ALA A 45 9.14 -13.03 -9.64
N VAL A 46 8.20 -13.07 -10.59
CA VAL A 46 7.25 -14.19 -10.77
C VAL A 46 7.99 -15.47 -11.17
N VAL A 47 8.90 -15.41 -12.15
CA VAL A 47 9.71 -16.56 -12.58
C VAL A 47 10.57 -17.10 -11.42
N SER A 48 11.11 -16.20 -10.59
CA SER A 48 11.90 -16.56 -9.41
C SER A 48 11.07 -16.99 -8.20
N GLU A 49 9.74 -17.07 -8.32
CA GLU A 49 8.81 -17.50 -7.27
C GLU A 49 8.93 -16.68 -5.97
N GLN A 50 9.19 -15.38 -6.09
CA GLN A 50 9.21 -14.49 -4.93
C GLN A 50 7.77 -14.22 -4.46
N LEU A 51 7.38 -14.85 -3.35
CA LEU A 51 6.06 -14.73 -2.76
C LEU A 51 6.11 -13.91 -1.46
N SER A 52 5.27 -12.90 -1.37
CA SER A 52 5.07 -12.10 -0.15
C SER A 52 3.60 -12.07 0.23
N LYS A 53 3.29 -12.26 1.52
CA LYS A 53 1.94 -12.05 2.05
C LYS A 53 1.62 -10.56 2.02
N MET A 54 0.44 -10.21 1.55
CA MET A 54 -0.05 -8.83 1.49
C MET A 54 -1.47 -8.76 2.07
N ASP A 55 -1.73 -7.69 2.80
CA ASP A 55 -3.06 -7.41 3.34
C ASP A 55 -3.91 -6.66 2.30
N VAL A 56 -5.22 -6.86 2.37
CA VAL A 56 -6.19 -6.29 1.43
C VAL A 56 -7.26 -5.53 2.20
N ILE A 57 -7.60 -4.34 1.71
CA ILE A 57 -8.72 -3.54 2.21
C ILE A 57 -9.98 -3.96 1.46
N LYS A 58 -11.04 -4.31 2.19
CA LYS A 58 -12.39 -4.47 1.65
C LYS A 58 -13.16 -3.18 1.94
N ALA A 59 -13.58 -2.48 0.90
CA ALA A 59 -14.45 -1.32 0.98
C ALA A 59 -15.84 -1.70 0.47
N GLU A 60 -16.87 -1.39 1.25
CA GLU A 60 -18.27 -1.58 0.87
C GLU A 60 -18.86 -0.20 0.62
N LEU A 61 -19.36 0.02 -0.59
CA LEU A 61 -19.94 1.29 -1.03
C LEU A 61 -21.45 1.12 -1.07
N GLU A 62 -22.16 1.99 -0.36
CA GLU A 62 -23.62 2.06 -0.39
C GLU A 62 -24.04 3.15 -1.37
N SER A 63 -24.69 2.75 -2.47
CA SER A 63 -25.29 3.69 -3.42
C SER A 63 -26.81 3.59 -3.34
N GLU A 64 -27.48 4.74 -3.22
CA GLU A 64 -28.94 4.86 -3.23
C GLU A 64 -29.47 5.24 -4.63
N GLU A 65 -28.94 4.63 -5.70
CA GLU A 65 -29.44 4.88 -7.05
C GLU A 65 -30.64 3.97 -7.36
N GLY A 66 -31.85 4.55 -7.43
CA GLY A 66 -33.04 3.82 -7.91
C GLY A 66 -33.94 3.19 -6.84
N GLY A 67 -33.78 3.53 -5.56
CA GLY A 67 -34.67 3.06 -4.47
C GLY A 67 -34.35 1.68 -3.91
N GLU A 68 -33.44 0.93 -4.54
CA GLU A 68 -32.84 -0.28 -4.00
C GLU A 68 -31.42 0.04 -3.49
N LYS A 69 -31.10 -0.35 -2.25
CA LYS A 69 -29.76 -0.19 -1.69
C LYS A 69 -28.83 -1.22 -2.32
N GLU A 70 -28.03 -0.83 -3.31
CA GLU A 70 -26.99 -1.68 -3.87
C GLU A 70 -25.68 -1.48 -3.08
N VAL A 71 -25.22 -2.55 -2.44
CA VAL A 71 -23.92 -2.57 -1.75
C VAL A 71 -22.87 -3.11 -2.70
N LYS A 72 -22.01 -2.22 -3.21
CA LYS A 72 -20.89 -2.60 -4.10
C LYS A 72 -19.62 -2.80 -3.29
N THR A 73 -19.10 -4.02 -3.29
CA THR A 73 -17.83 -4.34 -2.61
C THR A 73 -16.64 -4.15 -3.55
N VAL A 74 -15.62 -3.42 -3.10
CA VAL A 74 -14.37 -3.14 -3.82
C VAL A 74 -13.19 -3.56 -2.94
N TYR A 75 -12.24 -4.28 -3.51
CA TYR A 75 -11.02 -4.68 -2.81
C TYR A 75 -9.84 -3.84 -3.30
N SER A 76 -9.02 -3.33 -2.38
CA SER A 76 -7.82 -2.55 -2.68
C SER A 76 -6.60 -3.11 -1.95
N LEU A 77 -5.44 -3.15 -2.62
CA LEU A 77 -4.18 -3.64 -2.04
C LEU A 77 -3.33 -2.53 -1.40
N GLY A 78 -3.51 -1.29 -1.85
CA GLY A 78 -2.62 -0.18 -1.48
C GLY A 78 -3.27 0.79 -0.53
N GLN A 79 -3.90 1.80 -1.10
CA GLN A 79 -4.54 2.88 -0.34
C GLN A 79 -5.79 3.37 -1.05
N ILE A 80 -6.69 3.93 -0.26
CA ILE A 80 -7.87 4.67 -0.69
C ILE A 80 -7.60 6.12 -0.30
N GLU A 81 -7.59 6.99 -1.30
CA GLU A 81 -7.31 8.42 -1.13
C GLU A 81 -8.58 9.20 -1.44
N GLU A 82 -8.99 10.04 -0.51
CA GLU A 82 -10.05 11.01 -0.71
C GLU A 82 -9.49 12.39 -0.42
N GLY A 83 -9.67 13.33 -1.34
CA GLY A 83 -9.37 14.72 -1.04
C GLY A 83 -9.05 15.57 -2.25
N ALA A 84 -8.83 16.83 -1.95
CA ALA A 84 -8.70 17.83 -2.98
C ALA A 84 -7.38 17.70 -3.76
N TYR A 85 -6.34 17.13 -3.16
CA TYR A 85 -5.09 16.86 -3.88
C TYR A 85 -5.30 15.79 -4.96
N HIS A 86 -6.00 14.70 -4.63
CA HIS A 86 -6.35 13.66 -5.58
C HIS A 86 -7.14 14.24 -6.77
N ASN A 87 -8.11 15.11 -6.48
CA ASN A 87 -8.89 15.83 -7.50
C ASN A 87 -8.02 16.75 -8.37
N LEU A 88 -6.96 17.36 -7.83
CA LEU A 88 -6.03 18.15 -8.65
C LEU A 88 -5.19 17.26 -9.57
N LEU A 89 -4.74 16.09 -9.08
CA LEU A 89 -3.96 15.15 -9.88
C LEU A 89 -4.72 14.65 -11.11
N THR A 90 -6.03 14.39 -10.99
CA THR A 90 -6.86 13.97 -12.13
C THR A 90 -6.97 15.04 -13.22
N THR A 91 -6.75 16.33 -12.88
CA THR A 91 -6.74 17.43 -13.85
C THR A 91 -5.41 17.63 -14.57
N ILE A 92 -4.29 17.11 -14.05
CA ILE A 92 -2.96 17.20 -14.70
C ILE A 92 -2.98 16.82 -16.19
N PRO A 93 -3.59 15.69 -16.62
CA PRO A 93 -3.61 15.33 -18.03
C PRO A 93 -4.33 16.35 -18.92
N LYS A 94 -5.26 17.16 -18.38
CA LYS A 94 -5.93 18.24 -19.13
C LYS A 94 -4.96 19.32 -19.61
N TYR A 95 -3.87 19.54 -18.88
CA TYR A 95 -2.86 20.57 -19.16
C TYR A 95 -1.71 20.06 -20.03
N TRP A 96 -1.94 19.02 -20.84
CA TRP A 96 -0.92 18.40 -21.70
C TRP A 96 -0.17 19.40 -22.60
N TYR A 97 -0.84 20.46 -23.04
CA TYR A 97 -0.28 21.51 -23.91
C TYR A 97 0.84 22.33 -23.23
N PHE A 98 0.90 22.34 -21.89
CA PHE A 98 2.00 22.95 -21.13
C PHE A 98 3.24 22.04 -21.02
N GLY A 99 3.20 20.83 -21.58
CA GLY A 99 4.32 19.90 -21.61
C GLY A 99 4.92 19.65 -20.21
N PRO A 100 6.19 19.99 -19.95
CA PRO A 100 6.85 19.77 -18.66
C PRO A 100 6.26 20.62 -17.51
N LEU A 101 5.52 21.68 -17.83
CA LEU A 101 4.89 22.55 -16.83
C LEU A 101 3.45 22.14 -16.49
N LYS A 102 2.91 21.07 -17.10
CA LYS A 102 1.51 20.65 -16.92
C LYS A 102 1.08 20.47 -15.46
N ALA A 103 1.96 19.90 -14.63
CA ALA A 103 1.68 19.71 -13.20
C ALA A 103 1.58 21.05 -12.45
N ARG A 104 2.48 22.00 -12.78
CA ARG A 104 2.44 23.35 -12.21
C ARG A 104 1.23 24.14 -12.68
N ALA A 105 0.88 24.03 -13.96
CA ALA A 105 -0.30 24.66 -14.53
C ALA A 105 -1.58 24.13 -13.86
N ALA A 106 -1.69 22.81 -13.67
CA ALA A 106 -2.82 22.21 -12.97
C ALA A 106 -2.98 22.74 -11.55
N LEU A 107 -1.88 22.83 -10.79
CA LEU A 107 -1.89 23.41 -9.44
C LEU A 107 -2.26 24.89 -9.46
N PHE A 108 -1.70 25.67 -10.38
CA PHE A 108 -1.93 27.12 -10.47
C PHE A 108 -3.38 27.45 -10.84
N PHE A 109 -3.90 26.86 -11.92
CA PHE A 109 -5.27 27.07 -12.36
C PHE A 109 -6.30 26.39 -11.43
N GLY A 110 -5.90 25.31 -10.75
CA GLY A 110 -6.67 24.71 -9.67
C GLY A 110 -6.84 25.70 -8.50
N ALA A 111 -5.74 26.27 -8.00
CA ALA A 111 -5.76 27.25 -6.92
C ALA A 111 -6.52 28.54 -7.29
N LEU A 112 -6.48 28.95 -8.57
CA LEU A 112 -7.22 30.12 -9.05
C LEU A 112 -8.74 29.90 -9.05
N LYS A 113 -9.20 28.67 -9.26
CA LYS A 113 -10.63 28.32 -9.20
C LYS A 113 -11.18 28.25 -7.77
N GLY A 114 -10.30 28.09 -6.78
CA GLY A 114 -10.64 28.04 -5.37
C GLY A 114 -9.56 27.31 -4.58
N VAL A 115 -9.39 27.68 -3.32
CA VAL A 115 -8.60 26.88 -2.37
C VAL A 115 -9.34 25.56 -2.14
N PRO A 116 -8.65 24.40 -2.09
CA PRO A 116 -9.28 23.13 -1.82
C PRO A 116 -10.16 23.22 -0.56
N GLU A 117 -11.45 22.99 -0.73
CA GLU A 117 -12.44 23.06 0.34
C GLU A 117 -12.22 21.91 1.32
N THR A 118 -12.26 22.22 2.62
CA THR A 118 -12.19 21.22 3.68
C THR A 118 -13.49 20.44 3.71
N THR A 119 -13.42 19.14 3.51
CA THR A 119 -14.57 18.24 3.64
C THR A 119 -14.72 17.81 5.09
N VAL A 120 -15.96 17.78 5.59
CA VAL A 120 -16.26 17.20 6.92
C VAL A 120 -16.59 15.72 6.72
N ALA A 121 -15.79 14.83 7.31
CA ALA A 121 -16.10 13.40 7.36
C ALA A 121 -16.41 12.97 8.79
N ARG A 122 -17.34 12.02 8.90
CA ARG A 122 -17.66 11.30 10.14
C ARG A 122 -17.00 9.94 10.03
N LEU A 123 -16.00 9.70 10.86
CA LEU A 123 -15.23 8.46 10.87
C LEU A 123 -15.68 7.62 12.05
N SER A 124 -16.03 6.37 11.79
CA SER A 124 -16.23 5.36 12.82
C SER A 124 -15.13 4.31 12.70
N TYR A 125 -14.37 4.10 13.78
CA TYR A 125 -13.26 3.15 13.79
C TYR A 125 -13.23 2.35 15.08
N SER A 126 -12.53 1.21 15.03
CA SER A 126 -12.21 0.40 16.21
C SER A 126 -10.70 0.28 16.35
N GLU A 127 -10.23 0.17 17.58
CA GLU A 127 -8.80 0.05 17.86
C GLU A 127 -8.26 -1.30 17.37
N PRO A 128 -7.02 -1.35 16.86
CA PRO A 128 -6.45 -2.60 16.36
C PRO A 128 -6.29 -3.61 17.50
N CYS A 129 -6.78 -4.82 17.28
CA CYS A 129 -6.68 -5.91 18.25
C CYS A 129 -5.74 -7.00 17.75
N SER A 130 -4.83 -7.46 18.62
CA SER A 130 -3.92 -8.58 18.35
C SER A 130 -4.62 -9.95 18.25
N GLY A 131 -5.96 -9.98 18.40
CA GLY A 131 -6.78 -11.19 18.41
C GLY A 131 -7.24 -11.56 19.81
N CYS A 132 -8.51 -11.29 20.11
CA CYS A 132 -9.20 -11.77 21.31
C CYS A 132 -10.24 -12.84 20.93
N SER A 133 -10.85 -13.48 21.92
CA SER A 133 -11.85 -14.53 21.74
C SER A 133 -13.06 -14.06 20.93
N TRP A 134 -13.46 -12.79 21.08
CA TRP A 134 -14.56 -12.20 20.34
C TRP A 134 -14.21 -11.98 18.87
N CYS A 135 -13.05 -11.38 18.57
CA CYS A 135 -12.64 -11.15 17.19
C CYS A 135 -12.35 -12.49 16.45
N PHE A 136 -11.92 -13.55 17.17
CA PHE A 136 -11.82 -14.92 16.62
C PHE A 136 -13.19 -15.51 16.25
N ASN A 137 -14.18 -15.39 17.13
CA ASN A 137 -15.53 -15.90 16.88
C ASN A 137 -16.23 -15.16 15.73
N GLN A 138 -16.01 -13.85 15.57
CA GLN A 138 -16.54 -13.11 14.43
C GLN A 138 -15.94 -13.55 13.10
N ASN A 139 -14.61 -13.75 13.04
CA ASN A 139 -13.95 -14.26 11.84
C ASN A 139 -14.38 -15.70 11.50
N ALA A 140 -14.71 -16.51 12.52
CA ALA A 140 -15.31 -17.83 12.32
C ALA A 140 -16.78 -17.77 11.84
N LEU A 141 -17.50 -16.67 12.11
CA LEU A 141 -18.89 -16.42 11.70
C LEU A 141 -19.01 -15.64 10.38
N GLY A 142 -17.93 -15.01 9.89
CA GLY A 142 -17.85 -14.40 8.57
C GLY A 142 -17.93 -15.46 7.49
N GLU A 143 -19.14 -15.81 7.07
CA GLU A 143 -19.55 -16.67 5.95
C GLU A 143 -18.44 -17.53 5.31
N VAL A 144 -17.84 -18.44 6.08
CA VAL A 144 -17.50 -19.73 5.48
C VAL A 144 -18.86 -20.36 5.19
N LYS A 145 -19.33 -20.24 3.94
CA LYS A 145 -20.51 -20.99 3.46
C LYS A 145 -20.43 -22.37 4.11
N PRO A 146 -21.49 -22.85 4.79
CA PRO A 146 -21.45 -24.15 5.44
C PRO A 146 -20.91 -25.13 4.40
N PRO A 147 -19.93 -25.98 4.77
CA PRO A 147 -19.27 -26.85 3.81
C PRO A 147 -20.37 -27.56 2.99
N PRO A 148 -20.25 -27.59 1.65
CA PRO A 148 -21.27 -28.22 0.81
C PRO A 148 -21.61 -29.60 1.38
N LYS A 149 -22.91 -29.95 1.40
CA LYS A 149 -23.44 -31.20 2.00
C LYS A 149 -22.44 -32.34 1.84
N ARG A 150 -21.90 -32.83 2.96
CA ARG A 150 -20.84 -33.84 3.00
C ARG A 150 -21.32 -35.09 2.24
N ARG A 151 -20.64 -35.41 1.14
CA ARG A 151 -20.76 -36.71 0.49
C ARG A 151 -19.91 -37.73 1.26
N TRP A 152 -20.32 -39.00 1.26
CA TRP A 152 -19.72 -40.04 2.11
C TRP A 152 -18.20 -40.21 1.91
N TRP A 153 -17.68 -39.96 0.70
CA TRP A 153 -16.24 -40.04 0.42
C TRP A 153 -15.41 -38.90 1.02
N HIS A 154 -16.02 -37.78 1.46
CA HIS A 154 -15.30 -36.75 2.21
C HIS A 154 -14.84 -37.23 3.60
N SER A 155 -15.32 -38.37 4.09
CA SER A 155 -14.81 -39.02 5.32
C SER A 155 -13.48 -39.73 5.14
N LEU A 156 -13.05 -39.97 3.89
CA LEU A 156 -11.79 -40.66 3.56
C LEU A 156 -10.60 -39.70 3.42
N ILE A 157 -10.87 -38.38 3.43
CA ILE A 157 -9.83 -37.36 3.45
C ILE A 157 -9.62 -36.98 4.92
N HIS A 158 -8.52 -37.47 5.52
CA HIS A 158 -8.09 -36.98 6.83
C HIS A 158 -7.75 -35.49 6.71
N ARG A 159 -8.69 -34.63 7.13
CA ARG A 159 -8.40 -33.22 7.32
C ARG A 159 -7.63 -33.12 8.64
N ALA A 160 -6.34 -32.84 8.57
CA ALA A 160 -5.63 -32.34 9.74
C ALA A 160 -6.39 -31.10 10.22
N ALA A 161 -6.86 -31.13 11.47
CA ALA A 161 -7.37 -29.92 12.09
C ALA A 161 -6.24 -28.88 12.06
N PRO A 162 -6.47 -27.65 11.58
CA PRO A 162 -5.54 -26.59 11.89
C PRO A 162 -5.62 -26.43 13.41
N GLN A 163 -4.64 -26.97 14.12
CA GLN A 163 -4.38 -26.59 15.50
C GLN A 163 -3.12 -25.76 15.43
N SER A 164 -3.23 -24.54 14.89
CA SER A 164 -2.15 -23.58 15.06
C SER A 164 -2.18 -23.11 16.51
N GLU A 165 -1.03 -23.08 17.19
CA GLU A 165 -0.91 -22.62 18.59
C GLU A 165 -1.50 -21.21 18.80
N PHE A 166 -1.57 -20.42 17.73
CA PHE A 166 -2.19 -19.11 17.66
C PHE A 166 -3.70 -19.14 17.96
N GLU A 167 -4.43 -20.13 17.45
CA GLU A 167 -5.88 -20.30 17.68
C GLU A 167 -6.20 -20.62 19.14
N ALA A 168 -5.34 -21.40 19.80
CA ALA A 168 -5.45 -21.71 21.23
C ALA A 168 -5.13 -20.50 22.12
N ARG A 169 -4.36 -19.52 21.62
CA ARG A 169 -4.01 -18.29 22.35
C ARG A 169 -5.12 -17.24 22.24
N CYS A 170 -5.68 -17.02 21.06
CA CYS A 170 -6.75 -16.02 20.85
C CYS A 170 -8.04 -16.37 21.60
N SER A 171 -8.39 -17.65 21.73
CA SER A 171 -9.59 -18.08 22.48
C SER A 171 -9.57 -17.73 23.98
N LYS A 172 -8.38 -17.50 24.56
CA LYS A 172 -8.21 -17.21 25.99
C LYS A 172 -8.05 -15.72 26.31
N VAL A 173 -7.67 -14.91 25.33
CA VAL A 173 -7.46 -13.46 25.51
C VAL A 173 -8.82 -12.76 25.40
N ILE A 174 -9.22 -12.04 26.44
CA ILE A 174 -10.41 -11.19 26.42
C ILE A 174 -9.93 -9.75 26.36
N ASN A 175 -10.35 -9.01 25.33
CA ASN A 175 -10.11 -7.58 25.21
C ASN A 175 -11.45 -6.87 25.35
N GLU A 176 -11.63 -6.10 26.43
CA GLU A 176 -12.85 -5.35 26.73
C GLU A 176 -13.13 -4.26 25.69
N ASN A 177 -12.08 -3.76 25.04
CA ASN A 177 -12.18 -2.73 24.01
C ASN A 177 -12.22 -3.31 22.57
N CYS A 178 -12.14 -4.65 22.35
CA CYS A 178 -12.31 -5.18 20.98
C CYS A 178 -13.77 -5.01 20.57
N GLY A 179 -14.00 -4.32 19.46
CA GLY A 179 -15.33 -4.14 18.88
C GLY A 179 -16.11 -2.92 19.35
N SER A 180 -15.53 -2.10 20.23
CA SER A 180 -16.10 -0.78 20.51
C SER A 180 -15.83 0.15 19.33
N TRP A 181 -16.90 0.74 18.80
CA TRP A 181 -16.82 1.74 17.76
C TRP A 181 -16.69 3.12 18.39
N GLN A 182 -15.65 3.84 17.99
CA GLN A 182 -15.47 5.24 18.32
C GLN A 182 -15.87 6.07 17.11
N GLU A 183 -16.61 7.15 17.35
CA GLU A 183 -16.99 8.11 16.31
C GLU A 183 -16.20 9.40 16.48
N GLU A 184 -15.59 9.87 15.39
CA GLU A 184 -14.86 11.13 15.31
C GLU A 184 -15.43 11.96 14.15
N VAL A 185 -15.82 13.20 14.40
CA VAL A 185 -16.23 14.15 13.36
C VAL A 185 -15.07 15.08 13.08
N THR A 186 -14.58 15.06 11.84
CA THR A 186 -13.30 15.67 11.51
C THR A 186 -13.39 16.39 10.19
N GLU A 187 -12.96 17.64 10.18
CA GLU A 187 -12.67 18.33 8.93
C GLU A 187 -11.34 17.78 8.37
N HIS A 188 -11.19 17.75 7.05
CA HIS A 188 -9.90 17.44 6.43
C HIS A 188 -9.85 17.94 5.00
N SER A 189 -8.65 18.21 4.50
CA SER A 189 -8.43 18.51 3.08
C SER A 189 -8.07 17.25 2.26
N GLN A 190 -7.53 16.25 2.95
CA GLN A 190 -7.13 14.95 2.41
C GLN A 190 -7.28 13.89 3.50
N LEU A 191 -7.77 12.71 3.12
CA LEU A 191 -7.91 11.53 3.94
C LEU A 191 -7.33 10.35 3.16
N ASP A 192 -6.28 9.74 3.69
CA ASP A 192 -5.62 8.59 3.08
C ASP A 192 -5.76 7.39 4.00
N VAL A 193 -6.44 6.35 3.54
CA VAL A 193 -6.61 5.08 4.26
C VAL A 193 -5.74 4.04 3.58
N SER A 194 -4.72 3.54 4.27
CA SER A 194 -3.80 2.56 3.72
C SER A 194 -3.62 1.36 4.65
N THR A 195 -3.20 0.24 4.06
CA THR A 195 -2.53 -0.82 4.82
C THR A 195 -1.10 -0.39 5.14
N TYR A 196 -0.28 -1.31 5.64
CA TYR A 196 1.12 -1.07 5.97
C TYR A 196 1.89 -0.34 4.85
N THR A 197 2.64 0.69 5.26
CA THR A 197 3.56 1.39 4.38
C THR A 197 4.89 0.64 4.23
N GLN A 198 5.63 0.85 3.14
CA GLN A 198 6.96 0.28 2.91
C GLN A 198 7.95 0.56 4.06
N GLU A 199 7.76 1.69 4.76
CA GLU A 199 8.53 2.05 5.96
C GLU A 199 8.29 1.09 7.14
N ASP A 200 7.09 0.53 7.27
CA ASP A 200 6.75 -0.44 8.32
C ASP A 200 7.41 -1.80 8.06
N PHE A 201 7.58 -2.19 6.79
CA PHE A 201 8.34 -3.39 6.40
C PHE A 201 9.81 -3.29 6.80
N SER A 202 10.42 -2.10 6.69
CA SER A 202 11.83 -1.89 7.05
C SER A 202 12.07 -1.92 8.56
N LYS A 203 11.04 -1.62 9.37
CA LYS A 203 11.13 -1.50 10.83
C LYS A 203 10.69 -2.76 11.58
N GLY A 204 10.22 -3.80 10.89
CA GLY A 204 9.85 -5.09 11.49
C GLY A 204 8.70 -5.02 12.51
N ASN A 205 7.94 -3.93 12.55
CA ASN A 205 6.86 -3.69 13.51
C ASN A 205 5.55 -4.40 13.08
N HIS A 206 5.63 -5.71 12.83
CA HIS A 206 4.50 -6.53 12.35
C HIS A 206 3.74 -7.25 13.49
N SER A 207 3.61 -6.63 14.67
CA SER A 207 2.99 -7.35 15.80
C SER A 207 1.45 -7.41 15.74
N VAL A 208 0.78 -6.45 15.07
CA VAL A 208 -0.70 -6.38 15.05
C VAL A 208 -1.24 -5.84 13.71
N PRO A 209 -2.11 -6.58 13.00
CA PRO A 209 -2.79 -6.09 11.78
C PRO A 209 -3.59 -4.83 12.09
N ARG A 210 -3.34 -3.76 11.34
CA ARG A 210 -4.04 -2.49 11.47
C ARG A 210 -4.21 -1.80 10.13
N ILE A 211 -5.28 -1.02 10.01
CA ILE A 211 -5.46 -0.04 8.95
C ILE A 211 -4.98 1.31 9.47
N VAL A 212 -4.26 2.06 8.65
CA VAL A 212 -3.75 3.39 9.03
C VAL A 212 -4.52 4.42 8.23
N ALA A 213 -5.24 5.30 8.94
CA ALA A 213 -5.86 6.49 8.36
C ALA A 213 -4.98 7.70 8.67
N LYS A 214 -4.56 8.43 7.62
CA LYS A 214 -3.79 9.68 7.73
C LYS A 214 -4.67 10.85 7.30
N ARG A 215 -4.70 11.88 8.14
CA ARG A 215 -5.44 13.12 7.88
C ARG A 215 -4.47 14.20 7.39
N GLY A 216 -4.81 14.83 6.27
CA GLY A 216 -4.15 16.02 5.76
C GLY A 216 -4.68 17.28 6.46
N ASP A 217 -3.76 18.19 6.80
CA ASP A 217 -4.05 19.42 7.55
C ASP A 217 -5.21 20.24 6.94
N HIS A 218 -6.03 20.85 7.81
CA HIS A 218 -7.15 21.73 7.44
C HIS A 218 -6.70 23.04 6.79
N HIS A 219 -5.49 23.50 7.10
CA HIS A 219 -4.97 24.80 6.67
C HIS A 219 -3.86 24.65 5.63
N LEU A 220 -4.25 24.40 4.38
CA LEU A 220 -3.34 24.41 3.24
C LEU A 220 -3.10 25.86 2.79
N SER A 221 -2.04 26.49 3.31
CA SER A 221 -1.60 27.77 2.73
C SER A 221 -1.04 27.55 1.33
N LEU A 222 -1.29 28.51 0.41
CA LEU A 222 -0.79 28.47 -0.97
C LEU A 222 0.74 28.24 -1.05
N SER A 223 1.49 28.75 -0.09
CA SER A 223 2.94 28.52 0.03
C SER A 223 3.29 27.07 0.37
N ARG A 224 2.47 26.39 1.20
CA ARG A 224 2.66 25.00 1.61
C ARG A 224 2.21 24.00 0.54
N VAL A 225 1.16 24.32 -0.21
CA VAL A 225 0.76 23.56 -1.40
C VAL A 225 1.82 23.69 -2.49
N ARG A 226 2.41 24.88 -2.65
CA ARG A 226 3.53 25.09 -3.59
C ARG A 226 4.77 24.29 -3.17
N SER A 227 5.12 24.25 -1.88
CA SER A 227 6.27 23.47 -1.40
C SER A 227 6.01 21.96 -1.40
N ARG A 228 4.86 21.48 -0.91
CA ARG A 228 4.49 20.04 -0.95
C ARG A 228 4.25 19.55 -2.37
N GLY A 229 3.60 20.33 -3.22
CA GLY A 229 3.46 20.05 -4.65
C GLY A 229 4.81 20.05 -5.37
N LEU A 230 5.75 20.93 -4.98
CA LEU A 230 7.13 20.86 -5.46
C LEU A 230 7.87 19.62 -4.96
N VAL A 231 7.66 19.19 -3.71
CA VAL A 231 8.29 18.00 -3.10
C VAL A 231 7.73 16.70 -3.70
N LEU A 232 6.41 16.58 -3.88
CA LEU A 232 5.76 15.47 -4.59
C LEU A 232 6.14 15.47 -6.07
N CYS A 233 6.26 16.64 -6.70
CA CYS A 233 6.75 16.76 -8.07
C CYS A 233 8.26 16.50 -8.17
N TRP A 234 9.05 16.72 -7.12
CA TRP A 234 10.46 16.32 -7.02
C TRP A 234 10.61 14.81 -6.85
N MET A 235 9.76 14.20 -6.01
CA MET A 235 9.65 12.73 -5.90
C MET A 235 9.23 12.10 -7.23
N MET A 236 8.31 12.73 -7.98
CA MET A 236 7.96 12.30 -9.34
C MET A 236 9.10 12.55 -10.34
N ARG A 237 9.94 13.57 -10.16
CA ARG A 237 11.11 13.84 -11.01
C ARG A 237 12.21 12.78 -10.85
N LEU A 238 12.37 12.22 -9.66
CA LEU A 238 13.27 11.09 -9.43
C LEU A 238 12.83 9.79 -10.14
N VAL A 239 11.54 9.67 -10.51
CA VAL A 239 11.04 8.53 -11.29
C VAL A 239 11.22 8.74 -12.80
N ASP A 240 11.24 9.99 -13.28
CA ASP A 240 11.40 10.34 -14.70
C ASP A 240 12.87 10.40 -15.17
N GLU A 241 13.83 10.51 -14.24
CA GLU A 241 15.26 10.76 -14.52
C GLU A 241 16.12 9.48 -14.67
N SER A 242 15.50 8.32 -14.91
CA SER A 242 16.22 7.06 -15.22
C SER A 242 16.43 6.81 -16.72
N SER A 243 16.01 7.74 -17.59
CA SER A 243 16.26 7.68 -19.03
C SER A 243 17.40 8.62 -19.47
N GLY A 244 18.63 8.20 -19.16
CA GLY A 244 19.83 8.50 -19.96
C GLY A 244 20.35 9.95 -19.95
N GLY A 245 21.24 10.24 -19.01
CA GLY A 245 22.16 11.38 -19.09
C GLY A 245 23.12 11.39 -17.92
N ILE A 246 24.38 11.01 -18.15
CA ILE A 246 25.45 11.16 -17.16
C ILE A 246 25.63 12.65 -16.89
N MET A 247 25.38 13.09 -15.65
CA MET A 247 26.07 14.23 -15.10
C MET A 247 26.25 14.01 -13.60
N SER A 248 27.45 13.56 -13.25
CA SER A 248 27.93 13.61 -11.87
C SER A 248 27.99 15.07 -11.41
N MET A 249 27.31 15.40 -10.32
CA MET A 249 27.79 16.40 -9.39
C MET A 249 27.61 15.87 -7.96
N PHE A 250 28.72 15.37 -7.44
CA PHE A 250 29.01 15.31 -6.01
C PHE A 250 28.93 16.71 -5.41
N VAL A 251 28.19 16.87 -4.31
CA VAL A 251 28.49 17.83 -3.23
C VAL A 251 28.06 17.16 -1.91
N PRO A 252 28.85 17.30 -0.82
CA PRO A 252 29.18 16.19 0.06
C PRO A 252 28.26 16.04 1.28
N CYS A 253 28.29 14.81 1.78
CA CYS A 253 27.97 14.46 3.16
C CYS A 253 28.97 15.18 4.08
N GLU A 254 28.51 16.21 4.81
CA GLU A 254 29.23 16.70 5.98
C GLU A 254 28.91 15.78 7.17
N PRO A 255 29.88 15.04 7.72
CA PRO A 255 29.67 14.36 8.98
C PRO A 255 29.63 15.39 10.11
N ARG A 256 28.50 15.45 10.83
CA ARG A 256 28.49 16.02 12.18
C ARG A 256 29.41 15.16 13.05
N VAL A 257 30.57 15.72 13.34
CA VAL A 257 31.50 15.26 14.36
C VAL A 257 30.75 15.20 15.69
N ALA A 258 30.49 13.98 16.19
CA ALA A 258 30.28 13.76 17.61
C ALA A 258 31.67 13.68 18.26
N GLN A 259 32.04 14.72 19.00
CA GLN A 259 33.24 14.71 19.83
C GLN A 259 33.00 13.78 21.02
N SER A 260 33.73 12.66 21.08
CA SER A 260 33.97 11.93 22.33
C SER A 260 35.11 12.62 23.09
N PRO A 261 34.99 12.85 24.40
CA PRO A 261 36.01 13.55 25.16
C PRO A 261 36.97 12.55 25.78
N ASP A 262 37.97 12.11 25.05
CA ASP A 262 39.18 11.49 25.60
C ASP A 262 40.30 11.72 24.55
N ASP A 263 41.50 12.04 25.01
CA ASP A 263 42.73 12.29 24.24
C ASP A 263 43.08 13.76 23.89
N LEU A 264 43.24 14.58 24.92
CA LEU A 264 44.14 15.75 24.92
C LEU A 264 45.18 15.57 26.03
N ASN A 265 46.23 14.80 25.75
CA ASN A 265 47.49 14.81 26.48
C ASN A 265 48.60 14.23 25.59
N ALA A 266 49.11 15.02 24.65
CA ALA A 266 50.43 14.81 24.08
C ALA A 266 50.95 16.09 23.42
N ALA A 267 52.15 16.49 23.83
CA ALA A 267 53.08 17.40 23.16
C ALA A 267 52.81 18.91 23.23
N THR A 268 53.02 19.46 24.42
CA THR A 268 53.79 20.69 24.61
C THR A 268 55.28 20.39 24.39
N THR A 269 55.85 20.93 23.32
CA THR A 269 57.21 21.50 23.22
C THR A 269 57.30 22.31 21.94
#